data_AF-A0A7C6JAM3-F1
#
_entry.id   AF-A0A7C6JAM3-F1
#
_cell.length_a   1.000
_cell.length_b   1.000
_cell.length_c   1.000
_cell.angle_alpha   90.00
_cell.angle_beta   90.00
_cell.angle_gamma   90.00
#
_symmetry.space_group_name_H-M   'P 1'
#
loop_
_entity.id
_entity.type
_entity.pdbx_description
1 polymer ?
#
loop_
_entity_poly.entity_id
_entity_poly.type
_entity_poly.pdbx_seq_one_letter_code
_entity_poly.pdbx_strand_id
1 'polypeptide(L)'
;MNKYVNLAKEFNMLNAMIISSQDIYFDIRAILKCRWGCEDFFKNSIKCHSRNTTFLERIEMIKRYRQILIVHSHDAKKLSSALLKLERIAFLDGYYFAFAIRYCNLCQLCNIDQGKQCPTPEKVRPCEQLFGIDVYKTARNLGLPCDVLQNKVDKQNRYGFLLID
;
A
#
# COMPACT_ATOMS: atom_id res chain seq x y z
N MET A 1 14.08 -8.69 -11.58
CA MET A 1 13.33 -7.47 -11.20
C MET A 1 12.39 -6.94 -12.26
N ASN A 2 12.82 -6.76 -13.52
CA ASN A 2 11.91 -6.39 -14.62
C ASN A 2 10.68 -7.30 -14.74
N LYS A 3 10.80 -8.57 -14.32
CA LYS A 3 9.68 -9.51 -14.16
C LYS A 3 8.46 -8.88 -13.45
N TYR A 4 8.65 -8.28 -12.27
CA TYR A 4 7.51 -7.77 -11.48
C TYR A 4 6.89 -6.51 -12.07
N VAL A 5 7.69 -5.67 -12.72
CA VAL A 5 7.18 -4.53 -13.49
C VAL A 5 6.33 -5.01 -14.66
N ASN A 6 6.77 -6.05 -15.36
CA ASN A 6 6.01 -6.64 -16.47
C ASN A 6 4.71 -7.29 -15.99
N LEU A 7 4.77 -8.08 -14.92
CA LEU A 7 3.58 -8.67 -14.29
C LEU A 7 2.58 -7.60 -13.83
N ALA A 8 3.05 -6.49 -13.26
CA ALA A 8 2.17 -5.39 -12.88
C ALA A 8 1.44 -4.77 -14.09
N LYS A 9 2.14 -4.64 -15.23
CA LYS A 9 1.51 -4.20 -16.50
C LYS A 9 0.48 -5.21 -17.01
N GLU A 10 0.79 -6.51 -16.97
CA GLU A 10 -0.15 -7.59 -17.31
C GLU A 10 -1.40 -7.57 -16.39
N PHE A 11 -1.23 -7.16 -15.14
CA PHE A 11 -2.33 -6.93 -14.20
C PHE A 11 -3.06 -5.58 -14.39
N ASN A 12 -2.78 -4.88 -15.49
CA ASN A 12 -3.40 -3.60 -15.87
C ASN A 12 -3.11 -2.45 -14.88
N MET A 13 -1.92 -2.45 -14.28
CA MET A 13 -1.46 -1.31 -13.48
C MET A 13 -0.91 -0.23 -14.41
N LEU A 14 -1.24 1.04 -14.14
CA LEU A 14 -0.94 2.17 -15.02
C LEU A 14 0.55 2.47 -15.06
N ASN A 15 1.19 2.46 -13.88
CA ASN A 15 2.63 2.61 -13.74
C ASN A 15 3.13 1.58 -12.74
N ALA A 16 4.33 1.07 -13.00
CA ALA A 16 5.04 0.19 -12.09
C ALA A 16 6.54 0.40 -12.29
N MET A 17 7.28 0.51 -11.20
CA MET A 17 8.74 0.66 -11.24
C MET A 17 9.38 0.13 -9.96
N ILE A 18 10.63 -0.31 -10.09
CA ILE A 18 11.43 -0.72 -8.95
C ILE A 18 12.15 0.51 -8.41
N ILE A 19 12.03 0.71 -7.11
CA ILE A 19 12.68 1.78 -6.34
C ILE A 19 13.44 1.16 -5.18
N SER A 20 14.23 1.99 -4.50
CA SER A 20 14.87 1.64 -3.24
C SER A 20 14.09 2.20 -2.05
N SER A 21 14.42 1.75 -0.84
CA SER A 21 13.87 2.34 0.38
C SER A 21 14.23 3.82 0.59
N GLN A 22 15.27 4.33 -0.08
CA GLN A 22 15.65 5.75 -0.02
C GLN A 22 14.72 6.65 -0.83
N ASP A 23 13.98 6.07 -1.77
CA ASP A 23 13.01 6.80 -2.59
C ASP A 23 11.65 6.95 -1.87
N ILE A 24 11.47 6.26 -0.73
CA ILE A 24 10.26 6.35 0.09
C ILE A 24 10.44 7.44 1.15
N TYR A 25 9.57 8.43 1.10
CA TYR A 25 9.55 9.49 2.09
C TYR A 25 8.60 9.13 3.24
N PHE A 26 9.08 9.34 4.46
CA PHE A 26 8.29 9.18 5.68
C PHE A 26 8.05 10.53 6.32
N ASP A 27 6.84 10.74 6.82
CA ASP A 27 6.49 11.97 7.51
C ASP A 27 5.45 11.71 8.60
N ILE A 28 5.73 12.18 9.82
CA ILE A 28 4.82 11.99 10.96
C ILE A 28 3.46 12.68 10.76
N ARG A 29 3.36 13.66 9.86
CA ARG A 29 2.09 14.27 9.46
C ARG A 29 1.17 13.27 8.78
N ALA A 30 1.69 12.17 8.22
CA ALA A 30 0.85 11.07 7.75
C ALA A 30 0.03 10.44 8.89
N ILE A 31 0.66 10.29 10.07
CA ILE A 31 0.01 9.80 11.30
C ILE A 31 -0.99 10.84 11.83
N LEU A 32 -0.67 12.14 11.79
CA LEU A 32 -1.62 13.21 12.12
C LEU A 32 -2.90 13.07 11.27
N LYS A 33 -2.76 12.96 9.95
CA LYS A 33 -3.92 12.75 9.06
C LYS A 33 -4.65 11.43 9.34
N CYS A 34 -3.93 10.36 9.67
CA CYS A 34 -4.54 9.07 9.99
C CYS A 34 -5.36 9.13 11.29
N ARG A 35 -4.86 9.78 12.34
CA ARG A 35 -5.49 9.80 13.67
C ARG A 35 -6.69 10.74 13.75
N TRP A 36 -6.65 11.86 13.03
CA TRP A 36 -7.67 12.92 13.14
C TRP A 36 -8.48 13.14 11.86
N GLY A 37 -8.01 12.65 10.71
CA GLY A 37 -8.65 12.87 9.40
C GLY A 37 -9.23 11.61 8.74
N CYS A 38 -9.14 10.44 9.40
CA CYS A 38 -9.65 9.18 8.87
C CYS A 38 -10.87 8.71 9.66
N GLU A 39 -11.98 8.47 8.97
CA GLU A 39 -13.21 7.93 9.57
C GLU A 39 -13.04 6.52 10.15
N ASP A 40 -12.04 5.77 9.69
CA ASP A 40 -11.76 4.41 10.15
C ASP A 40 -10.88 4.35 11.40
N PHE A 41 -10.28 5.47 11.84
CA PHE A 41 -9.25 5.43 12.88
C PHE A 41 -9.72 4.84 14.21
N PHE A 42 -10.91 5.22 14.66
CA PHE A 42 -11.49 4.73 15.92
C PHE A 42 -12.25 3.42 15.75
N LYS A 43 -12.38 2.90 14.52
CA LYS A 43 -13.05 1.62 14.29
C LYS A 43 -12.09 0.50 14.72
N ASN A 44 -12.56 -0.40 15.56
CA ASN A 44 -11.82 -1.62 15.88
C ASN A 44 -11.84 -2.57 14.66
N SER A 45 -10.92 -2.34 13.73
CA SER A 45 -10.93 -2.95 12.39
C SER A 45 -9.55 -3.50 12.04
N ILE A 46 -9.53 -4.77 11.64
CA ILE A 46 -8.31 -5.40 11.13
C ILE A 46 -7.77 -4.71 9.86
N LYS A 47 -8.61 -3.99 9.10
CA LYS A 47 -8.22 -3.29 7.86
C LYS A 47 -7.14 -2.23 8.08
N CYS A 48 -7.08 -1.64 9.27
CA CYS A 48 -6.20 -0.53 9.60
C CYS A 48 -5.72 -0.64 11.06
N HIS A 49 -5.00 -1.71 11.37
CA HIS A 49 -4.50 -1.99 12.71
C HIS A 49 -2.97 -1.86 12.76
N SER A 50 -2.45 -1.02 13.66
CA SER A 50 -0.99 -0.78 13.80
C SER A 50 -0.22 -1.99 14.34
N ARG A 51 -0.94 -2.94 14.95
CA ARG A 51 -0.37 -4.13 15.61
C ARG A 51 0.74 -3.75 16.60
N ASN A 52 0.51 -2.66 17.34
CA ASN A 52 1.42 -2.11 18.34
C ASN A 52 2.80 -1.69 17.82
N THR A 53 2.99 -1.61 16.49
CA THR A 53 4.22 -1.06 15.92
C THR A 53 4.24 0.45 16.10
N THR A 54 5.40 1.01 16.44
CA THR A 54 5.69 2.44 16.50
C THR A 54 6.01 2.99 15.11
N PHE A 55 6.02 4.32 14.96
CA PHE A 55 6.42 4.97 13.70
C PHE A 55 7.86 4.61 13.31
N LEU A 56 8.78 4.59 14.27
CA LEU A 56 10.19 4.27 14.01
C LEU A 56 10.39 2.81 13.61
N GLU A 57 9.68 1.87 14.23
CA GLU A 57 9.71 0.46 13.81
C GLU A 57 9.21 0.28 12.38
N ARG A 58 8.12 0.96 11.99
CA ARG A 58 7.59 0.88 10.62
C ARG A 58 8.57 1.45 9.57
N ILE A 59 9.27 2.53 9.91
CA ILE A 59 10.35 3.06 9.07
C ILE A 59 11.46 2.02 8.93
N GLU A 60 11.92 1.45 10.05
CA GLU A 60 13.00 0.47 10.04
C GLU A 60 12.63 -0.77 9.22
N MET A 61 11.39 -1.27 9.35
CA MET A 61 10.87 -2.38 8.55
C MET A 61 11.06 -2.13 7.05
N ILE A 62 10.67 -0.97 6.54
CA ILE A 62 10.78 -0.66 5.11
C ILE A 62 12.24 -0.41 4.70
N LYS A 63 13.03 0.25 5.55
CA LYS A 63 14.45 0.53 5.26
C LYS A 63 15.31 -0.71 5.08
N ARG A 64 14.90 -1.86 5.62
CA ARG A 64 15.60 -3.15 5.43
C ARG A 64 15.50 -3.69 4.02
N TYR A 65 14.50 -3.30 3.24
CA TYR A 65 14.33 -3.76 1.87
C TYR A 65 15.21 -2.95 0.92
N ARG A 66 15.94 -3.65 0.06
CA ARG A 66 16.75 -3.04 -0.99
C ARG A 66 15.94 -2.69 -2.22
N GLN A 67 14.90 -3.48 -2.50
CA GLN A 67 14.08 -3.33 -3.70
C GLN A 67 12.60 -3.26 -3.30
N ILE A 68 11.91 -2.28 -3.86
CA ILE A 68 10.48 -2.08 -3.62
C ILE A 68 9.83 -1.82 -4.97
N LEU A 69 8.79 -2.56 -5.31
CA LEU A 69 7.96 -2.28 -6.46
C LEU A 69 6.86 -1.31 -6.03
N ILE A 70 6.87 -0.09 -6.56
CA ILE A 70 5.72 0.82 -6.46
C ILE A 70 4.78 0.55 -7.65
N VAL A 71 3.48 0.52 -7.36
CA VAL A 71 2.44 0.22 -8.35
C VAL A 71 1.33 1.27 -8.28
N HIS A 72 0.89 1.76 -9.43
CA HIS A 72 -0.13 2.81 -9.58
C HIS A 72 -1.39 2.32 -10.28
N SER A 73 -2.56 2.69 -9.75
CA SER A 73 -3.86 2.50 -10.39
C SER A 73 -4.87 3.55 -9.92
N HIS A 74 -5.95 3.75 -10.68
CA HIS A 74 -7.12 4.50 -10.21
C HIS A 74 -8.14 3.61 -9.46
N ASP A 75 -8.06 2.29 -9.65
CA ASP A 75 -8.98 1.30 -9.08
C ASP A 75 -8.37 0.66 -7.83
N ALA A 76 -8.98 0.93 -6.67
CA ALA A 76 -8.51 0.45 -5.38
C ALA A 76 -8.53 -1.09 -5.26
N LYS A 77 -9.57 -1.74 -5.79
CA LYS A 77 -9.77 -3.19 -5.67
C LYS A 77 -8.79 -3.94 -6.57
N LYS A 78 -8.61 -3.46 -7.81
CA LYS A 78 -7.62 -4.03 -8.74
C LYS A 78 -6.21 -3.89 -8.17
N LEU A 79 -5.87 -2.73 -7.61
CA LEU A 79 -4.57 -2.49 -6.99
C LEU A 79 -4.31 -3.44 -5.82
N SER A 80 -5.23 -3.54 -4.84
CA SER A 80 -5.07 -4.46 -3.70
C SER A 80 -4.96 -5.92 -4.15
N SER A 81 -5.74 -6.32 -5.15
CA SER A 81 -5.70 -7.69 -5.69
C SER A 81 -4.40 -7.99 -6.43
N ALA A 82 -3.90 -7.03 -7.22
CA ALA A 82 -2.65 -7.15 -7.96
C ALA A 82 -1.46 -7.28 -7.01
N LEU A 83 -1.39 -6.45 -5.96
CA LEU A 83 -0.30 -6.50 -4.98
C LEU A 83 -0.23 -7.83 -4.25
N LEU A 84 -1.37 -8.40 -3.82
CA LEU A 84 -1.35 -9.73 -3.18
C LEU A 84 -0.95 -10.86 -4.13
N LYS A 85 -1.33 -10.76 -5.40
CA LYS A 85 -0.86 -11.72 -6.42
C LYS A 85 0.64 -11.60 -6.64
N LEU A 86 1.15 -10.38 -6.78
CA LEU A 86 2.58 -10.11 -6.94
C LEU A 86 3.37 -10.55 -5.71
N GLU A 87 2.87 -10.29 -4.50
CA GLU A 87 3.47 -10.76 -3.24
C GLU A 87 3.59 -12.28 -3.23
N ARG A 88 2.50 -13.00 -3.56
CA ARG A 88 2.53 -14.47 -3.63
C ARG A 88 3.54 -14.96 -4.66
N ILE A 89 3.60 -14.35 -5.83
CA ILE A 89 4.56 -14.73 -6.88
C ILE A 89 5.99 -14.49 -6.39
N ALA A 90 6.26 -13.32 -5.79
CA ALA A 90 7.58 -13.00 -5.27
C ALA A 90 8.02 -13.94 -4.15
N PHE A 91 7.13 -14.27 -3.24
CA PHE A 91 7.40 -15.27 -2.20
C PHE A 91 7.79 -16.63 -2.81
N LEU A 92 7.05 -17.10 -3.83
CA LEU A 92 7.33 -18.36 -4.52
C LEU A 92 8.60 -18.31 -5.39
N ASP A 93 9.03 -17.12 -5.81
CA ASP A 93 10.30 -16.91 -6.51
C ASP A 93 11.52 -16.90 -5.57
N GLY A 94 11.32 -17.08 -4.26
CA GLY A 94 12.39 -17.17 -3.25
C GLY A 94 12.59 -15.92 -2.39
N TYR A 95 11.85 -14.84 -2.66
CA TYR A 95 11.86 -13.62 -1.84
C TYR A 95 11.01 -13.82 -0.59
N TYR A 96 11.54 -14.56 0.39
CA TYR A 96 10.77 -15.06 1.54
C TYR A 96 10.27 -13.96 2.50
N PHE A 97 10.82 -12.75 2.41
CA PHE A 97 10.29 -11.55 3.08
C PHE A 97 9.37 -10.70 2.20
N ALA A 98 8.98 -11.16 1.01
CA ALA A 98 8.08 -10.41 0.14
C ALA A 98 6.80 -10.00 0.88
N PHE A 99 6.50 -8.69 0.87
CA PHE A 99 5.38 -8.17 1.65
C PHE A 99 4.77 -6.91 1.02
N ALA A 100 3.45 -6.90 0.85
CA ALA A 100 2.73 -5.76 0.30
C ALA A 100 2.30 -4.76 1.39
N ILE A 101 2.33 -3.47 1.05
CA ILE A 101 1.76 -2.37 1.84
C ILE A 101 0.68 -1.71 0.99
N ARG A 102 -0.57 -1.82 1.44
CA ARG A 102 -1.75 -1.23 0.83
C ARG A 102 -2.98 -1.40 1.73
N TYR A 103 -3.78 -0.35 1.91
CA TYR A 103 -5.08 -0.46 2.57
C TYR A 103 -6.01 -1.50 1.88
N CYS A 104 -6.77 -2.26 2.67
CA CYS A 104 -7.59 -3.36 2.16
C CYS A 104 -8.82 -2.87 1.38
N ASN A 105 -8.89 -3.20 0.08
CA ASN A 105 -10.06 -2.96 -0.78
C ASN A 105 -10.46 -4.21 -1.59
N LEU A 106 -10.24 -5.42 -1.05
CA LEU A 106 -10.46 -6.68 -1.78
C LEU A 106 -11.94 -6.99 -2.03
N CYS A 107 -12.82 -6.61 -1.11
CA CYS A 107 -14.24 -6.94 -1.15
C CYS A 107 -15.04 -5.78 -1.74
N GLN A 108 -16.12 -6.10 -2.46
CA GLN A 108 -17.11 -5.10 -2.87
C GLN A 108 -17.95 -4.63 -1.68
N LEU A 109 -18.34 -5.57 -0.81
CA LEU A 109 -18.95 -5.32 0.47
C LEU A 109 -18.09 -5.98 1.54
N CYS A 110 -17.57 -5.21 2.49
CA CYS A 110 -16.68 -5.74 3.51
C CYS A 110 -17.47 -6.23 4.72
N ASN A 111 -17.25 -7.48 5.13
CA ASN A 111 -17.87 -8.04 6.35
C ASN A 111 -17.55 -7.23 7.61
N ILE A 112 -16.32 -6.73 7.72
CA ILE A 112 -15.89 -5.92 8.87
C ILE A 112 -16.76 -4.66 9.00
N ASP A 113 -17.10 -4.02 7.88
CA ASP A 113 -17.96 -2.84 7.87
C ASP A 113 -19.43 -3.16 8.23
N GLN A 114 -19.80 -4.44 8.23
CA GLN A 114 -21.09 -4.96 8.67
C GLN A 114 -21.04 -5.58 10.08
N GLY A 115 -19.95 -5.38 10.83
CA GLY A 115 -19.75 -5.96 12.16
C GLY A 115 -19.51 -7.48 12.18
N LYS A 116 -19.22 -8.09 11.01
CA LYS A 116 -18.92 -9.52 10.87
C LYS A 116 -17.41 -9.75 10.75
N GLN A 117 -16.96 -10.97 11.01
CA GLN A 117 -15.55 -11.34 10.85
C GLN A 117 -15.11 -11.31 9.37
N CYS A 118 -13.84 -10.96 9.13
CA CYS A 118 -13.24 -11.05 7.81
C CYS A 118 -13.05 -12.54 7.45
N PRO A 119 -13.49 -12.99 6.26
CA PRO A 119 -13.30 -14.38 5.84
C PRO A 119 -11.86 -14.69 5.40
N THR A 120 -11.04 -13.67 5.15
CA THR A 120 -9.64 -13.81 4.74
C THR A 120 -8.73 -12.81 5.48
N PRO A 121 -8.63 -12.89 6.83
CA PRO A 121 -7.85 -11.95 7.62
C PRO A 121 -6.35 -11.97 7.29
N GLU A 122 -5.84 -13.10 6.80
CA GLU A 122 -4.45 -13.31 6.37
C GLU A 122 -4.07 -12.50 5.12
N LYS A 123 -5.05 -12.04 4.34
CA LYS A 123 -4.83 -11.20 3.14
C LYS A 123 -4.77 -9.72 3.47
N VAL A 124 -5.06 -9.32 4.70
CA VAL A 124 -5.05 -7.91 5.09
C VAL A 124 -3.60 -7.43 5.23
N ARG A 125 -3.30 -6.33 4.56
CA ARG A 125 -2.01 -5.64 4.62
C ARG A 125 -2.17 -4.28 5.29
N PRO A 126 -1.11 -3.72 5.88
CA PRO A 126 -1.20 -2.42 6.50
C PRO A 126 -1.41 -1.31 5.46
N CYS A 127 -2.09 -0.24 5.89
CA CYS A 127 -2.26 0.98 5.13
C CYS A 127 -0.94 1.76 5.03
N GLU A 128 -0.64 2.28 3.84
CA GLU A 128 0.51 3.12 3.56
C GLU A 128 0.58 4.37 4.47
N GLN A 129 -0.57 5.03 4.69
CA GLN A 129 -0.67 6.20 5.55
C GLN A 129 -0.44 5.87 7.02
N LEU A 130 -0.96 4.72 7.47
CA LEU A 130 -0.71 4.22 8.82
C LEU A 130 0.77 3.88 9.00
N PHE A 131 1.44 3.34 7.97
CA PHE A 131 2.88 3.10 8.00
C PHE A 131 3.72 4.38 8.00
N GLY A 132 3.10 5.54 7.79
CA GLY A 132 3.75 6.85 7.83
C GLY A 132 4.40 7.25 6.52
N ILE A 133 4.04 6.58 5.41
CA ILE A 133 4.54 6.89 4.08
C ILE A 133 3.88 8.17 3.57
N ASP A 134 4.69 9.15 3.19
CA ASP A 134 4.24 10.30 2.40
C ASP A 134 4.14 9.89 0.93
N VAL A 135 2.98 9.35 0.57
CA VAL A 135 2.69 8.86 -0.79
C VAL A 135 2.79 9.98 -1.82
N TYR A 136 2.39 11.21 -1.48
CA TYR A 136 2.41 12.34 -2.40
C TYR A 136 3.85 12.70 -2.77
N LYS A 137 4.70 12.91 -1.75
CA LYS A 137 6.11 13.26 -1.99
C LYS A 137 6.85 12.11 -2.68
N THR A 138 6.60 10.87 -2.26
CA THR A 138 7.18 9.66 -2.86
C THR A 138 6.82 9.56 -4.34
N ALA A 139 5.53 9.62 -4.71
CA ALA A 139 5.10 9.53 -6.10
C ALA A 139 5.64 10.69 -6.96
N ARG A 140 5.55 11.93 -6.47
CA ARG A 140 6.02 13.12 -7.21
C ARG A 140 7.52 13.11 -7.46
N ASN A 141 8.32 12.68 -6.48
CA ASN A 141 9.78 12.57 -6.64
C ASN A 141 10.16 11.55 -7.73
N LEU A 142 9.31 10.55 -7.95
CA LEU A 142 9.46 9.53 -8.99
C LEU A 142 8.87 9.95 -10.35
N GLY A 143 8.38 11.19 -10.48
CA GLY A 143 7.71 11.67 -11.69
C GLY A 143 6.33 11.05 -11.94
N LEU A 144 5.71 10.44 -10.92
CA LEU A 144 4.39 9.81 -11.01
C LEU A 144 3.28 10.82 -10.64
N PRO A 145 2.09 10.74 -11.25
CA PRO A 145 1.01 11.69 -11.02
C PRO A 145 0.43 11.52 -9.62
N CYS A 146 0.47 12.56 -8.79
CA CYS A 146 -0.16 12.52 -7.47
C CYS A 146 -0.47 13.93 -6.99
N ASP A 147 -1.65 14.43 -7.34
CA ASP A 147 -2.08 15.77 -6.97
C ASP A 147 -3.30 15.77 -6.05
N VAL A 148 -3.43 16.85 -5.28
CA VAL A 148 -4.57 17.06 -4.40
C VAL A 148 -5.78 17.32 -5.28
N LEU A 149 -6.77 16.43 -5.19
CA LEU A 149 -8.00 16.55 -5.94
C LEU A 149 -8.79 17.78 -5.50
N GLN A 150 -9.38 18.47 -6.47
CA GLN A 150 -10.16 19.69 -6.24
C GLN A 150 -11.67 19.41 -6.32
N ASN A 151 -12.07 18.35 -7.03
CA ASN A 151 -13.46 17.99 -7.26
C ASN A 151 -13.72 16.50 -6.99
N LYS A 152 -14.97 16.17 -6.65
CA LYS A 152 -15.39 14.77 -6.40
C LYS A 152 -15.31 13.86 -7.64
N VAL A 153 -15.31 14.44 -8.83
CA VAL A 153 -15.21 13.71 -10.11
C VAL A 153 -13.77 13.42 -10.52
N ASP A 154 -12.79 14.04 -9.84
CA ASP A 154 -11.38 13.85 -10.19
C ASP A 154 -10.95 12.41 -9.90
N LYS A 155 -10.08 11.87 -10.77
CA LYS A 155 -9.59 10.50 -10.64
C LYS A 155 -8.52 10.44 -9.56
N GLN A 156 -8.75 9.59 -8.55
CA GLN A 156 -7.77 9.34 -7.49
C GLN A 156 -6.56 8.55 -8.03
N ASN A 157 -5.36 9.09 -7.84
CA ASN A 157 -4.13 8.31 -8.02
C ASN A 157 -3.90 7.45 -6.78
N ARG A 158 -3.84 6.13 -6.93
CA ARG A 158 -3.67 5.20 -5.81
C ARG A 158 -2.39 4.40 -5.98
N TYR A 159 -1.61 4.36 -4.91
CA TYR A 159 -0.32 3.68 -4.89
C TYR A 159 -0.34 2.56 -3.87
N GLY A 160 0.40 1.51 -4.17
CA GLY A 160 0.79 0.53 -3.17
C GLY A 160 2.16 -0.02 -3.49
N PHE A 161 2.74 -0.68 -2.50
CA PHE A 161 4.15 -1.04 -2.50
C PHE A 161 4.26 -2.54 -2.26
N LEU A 162 5.12 -3.20 -3.02
CA LEU A 162 5.55 -4.56 -2.75
C LEU A 162 7.03 -4.50 -2.37
N LEU A 163 7.33 -4.82 -1.12
CA LEU A 163 8.67 -4.95 -0.59
C LEU A 163 9.24 -6.29 -1.08
N ILE A 164 10.42 -6.27 -1.71
CA ILE A 164 11.04 -7.44 -2.35
C ILE A 164 12.51 -7.52 -1.90
N ASP A 165 12.86 -8.58 -1.19
CA ASP A 165 14.25 -8.92 -0.83
C ASP A 165 14.39 -10.44 -0.63
#